data_AF-A0A6I3H3B4-F1
#
_entry.id   AF-A0A6I3H3B4-F1
#
_cell.length_a   1.000
_cell.length_b   1.000
_cell.length_c   1.000
_cell.angle_alpha   90.00
_cell.angle_beta   90.00
_cell.angle_gamma   90.00
#
_symmetry.space_group_name_H-M   'P 1'
#
loop_
_entity.id
_entity.type
_entity.pdbx_description
1 polymer ?
#
loop_
_entity_poly.entity_id
_entity_poly.type
_entity_poly.pdbx_seq_one_letter_code
_entity_poly.pdbx_strand_id
1 'polypeptide(L)' 'CFFAATGITDGELLKGVHVSAGFVSTQSLVIRSKTGTVRLMNARHRQN' A
#
# COMPACT_ATOMS: atom_id res chain seq x y z
N CYS A 1 -2.87 -8.03 17.81
CA CYS A 1 -2.31 -6.79 17.24
C CYS A 1 -2.38 -6.79 15.70
N PHE A 2 -2.63 -5.63 15.08
CA PHE A 2 -2.65 -5.40 13.63
C PHE A 2 -1.87 -4.12 13.33
N PHE A 3 -1.11 -4.11 12.23
CA PHE A 3 -0.39 -2.94 11.74
C PHE A 3 -0.61 -2.79 10.24
N ALA A 4 -0.77 -1.55 9.78
CA ALA A 4 -0.83 -1.21 8.37
C ALA A 4 -0.10 0.11 8.11
N ALA A 5 0.64 0.16 7.01
CA ALA A 5 1.29 1.37 6.51
C ALA A 5 1.09 1.47 4.99
N THR A 6 0.92 2.68 4.48
CA THR A 6 0.81 2.98 3.05
C THR A 6 1.83 4.05 2.70
N GLY A 7 2.56 3.88 1.61
CA GLY A 7 3.51 4.90 1.14
C GLY A 7 2.78 6.12 0.60
N ILE A 8 3.17 7.31 1.05
CA ILE A 8 2.66 8.58 0.54
C ILE A 8 3.61 9.12 -0.53
N THR A 9 4.89 9.23 -0.20
CA THR A 9 6.00 9.45 -1.14
C THR A 9 6.82 8.17 -1.28
N ASP A 10 7.61 8.07 -2.35
CA ASP A 10 8.52 6.94 -2.52
C ASP A 10 9.52 6.89 -1.39
N GLY A 11 9.54 5.76 -0.69
CA GLY A 11 10.51 5.44 0.34
C GLY A 11 11.10 4.05 0.11
N GLU A 12 12.05 3.68 0.96
CA GLU A 12 12.78 2.42 0.82
C GLU A 12 11.89 1.18 0.98
N LEU A 13 10.85 1.28 1.83
CA LEU A 13 9.97 0.14 2.13
C LEU A 13 8.72 0.09 1.26
N LEU A 14 8.15 1.26 0.92
CA LEU A 14 6.89 1.38 0.20
C LEU A 14 7.01 2.45 -0.88
N LYS A 15 6.51 2.12 -2.06
CA LYS A 15 6.24 3.11 -3.10
C LYS A 15 5.16 4.09 -2.63
N GLY A 16 5.32 5.34 -3.01
CA GLY A 16 4.38 6.40 -2.76
C GLY A 16 3.08 6.24 -3.53
N VAL A 17 2.24 7.25 -3.42
CA VAL A 17 1.05 7.36 -4.25
C VAL A 17 1.47 7.86 -5.63
N HIS A 18 1.18 7.09 -6.69
CA HIS A 18 1.41 7.52 -8.06
C HIS A 18 0.08 7.70 -8.78
N VAL A 19 -0.10 8.89 -9.34
CA VAL A 19 -1.27 9.22 -10.16
C VAL A 19 -0.91 9.03 -11.63
N SER A 20 -1.82 8.40 -12.36
CA SER A 20 -1.74 8.13 -13.79
C SER A 20 -3.12 8.39 -14.41
N ALA A 21 -3.21 8.51 -15.73
CA ALA A 21 -4.47 8.88 -16.39
C ALA A 21 -5.61 7.92 -16.01
N GLY A 22 -6.56 8.42 -15.21
CA GLY A 22 -7.73 7.67 -14.74
C GLY A 22 -7.47 6.69 -13.59
N PHE A 23 -6.24 6.61 -13.04
CA PHE A 23 -5.92 5.68 -11.95
C PHE A 23 -4.92 6.22 -10.94
N VAL A 24 -5.13 5.87 -9.68
CA VAL A 24 -4.19 6.08 -8.58
C VAL A 24 -3.66 4.72 -8.14
N SER A 25 -2.33 4.58 -8.03
CA SER A 25 -1.69 3.39 -7.50
C SER A 25 -1.17 3.65 -6.09
N THR A 26 -1.32 2.66 -5.20
CA THR A 26 -0.80 2.72 -3.82
C THR A 26 -0.10 1.41 -3.46
N GLN A 27 0.91 1.50 -2.60
CA GLN A 27 1.53 0.33 -1.99
C GLN A 27 1.40 0.35 -0.46
N SER A 28 1.00 -0.78 0.12
CA SER A 28 0.80 -0.91 1.57
C SER A 28 1.40 -2.19 2.15
N LEU A 29 1.92 -2.13 3.37
CA LEU A 29 2.33 -3.29 4.16
C LEU A 29 1.30 -3.55 5.25
N VAL A 30 0.81 -4.79 5.33
CA VAL A 30 -0.15 -5.23 6.35
C VAL A 30 0.43 -6.40 7.14
N ILE A 31 0.38 -6.30 8.47
CA ILE A 31 0.89 -7.32 9.39
C ILE A 31 -0.19 -7.70 10.40
N ARG A 32 -0.37 -9.00 10.64
CA ARG A 32 -1.33 -9.51 11.61
C ARG A 32 -0.72 -10.59 12.50
N SER A 33 -0.43 -10.22 13.75
CA SER A 33 0.14 -11.11 14.78
C SER A 33 -0.62 -12.42 14.95
N LYS A 34 -1.97 -12.37 15.00
CA LYS A 34 -2.82 -13.55 15.22
C LYS A 34 -2.64 -14.63 14.14
N THR A 35 -2.21 -14.27 12.95
CA THR A 35 -1.95 -15.22 11.85
C THR A 35 -0.47 -15.29 11.45
N GLY A 36 0.40 -14.46 12.03
CA GLY A 36 1.79 -14.32 11.60
C GLY A 36 1.95 -13.78 10.15
N THR A 37 0.88 -13.35 9.51
CA THR A 37 0.88 -12.98 8.09
C THR A 37 1.46 -11.59 7.87
N VAL A 38 2.34 -11.49 6.87
CA VAL A 38 2.87 -10.23 6.32
C VAL A 38 2.47 -10.15 4.85
N ARG A 39 1.85 -9.05 4.45
CA ARG A 39 1.34 -8.89 3.07
C ARG A 39 1.73 -7.52 2.52
N LEU A 40 2.40 -7.52 1.38
CA LEU A 40 2.61 -6.32 0.56
C LEU A 40 1.46 -6.22 -0.45
N MET A 41 0.74 -5.11 -0.41
CA MET A 41 -0.42 -4.82 -1.26
C MET A 41 -0.05 -3.82 -2.32
N ASN A 42 -0.37 -4.13 -3.58
CA ASN A 42 -0.41 -3.15 -4.65
C ASN A 42 -1.87 -2.97 -5.06
N ALA A 43 -2.39 -1.75 -4.97
CA ALA A 43 -3.75 -1.44 -5.37
C ALA A 43 -3.76 -0.42 -6.51
N ARG A 44 -4.72 -0.60 -7.42
CA ARG A 44 -5.06 0.37 -8.47
C ARG A 44 -6.49 0.83 -8.23
N HIS A 45 -6.65 2.13 -7.99
CA HIS A 45 -7.93 2.78 -7.73
C HIS A 45 -8.31 3.56 -8.99
N ARG A 46 -9.55 3.41 -9.47
CA ARG A 46 -10.04 4.20 -10.61
C ARG A 46 -10.33 5.63 -10.13
N GLN A 47 -9.70 6.62 -10.76
CA GLN A 47 -9.87 8.04 -10.44
C GLN A 47 -11.10 8.55 -11.19
N ASN A 48 -12.24 8.60 -10.49
CA ASN A 48 -13.50 9.16 -10.98
C ASN A 48 -13.86 10.40 -10.18
#